data_AF-A0A1I3IIK8-F1
#
_entry.id   AF-A0A1I3IIK8-F1
#
_cell.length_a   1.000
_cell.length_b   1.000
_cell.length_c   1.000
_cell.angle_alpha   90.00
_cell.angle_beta   90.00
_cell.angle_gamma   90.00
#
_symmetry.space_group_name_H-M   'P 1'
#
loop_
_entity.id
_entity.type
_entity.pdbx_description
1 polymer ?
#
loop_
_entity_poly.entity_id
_entity_poly.type
_entity_poly.pdbx_seq_one_letter_code
_entity_poly.pdbx_strand_id
1 'polypeptide(L)'
;MEKLDLGIDRITRDLSGAFLILPRLSDDDTAATLIHRYFQREVWDEIRMVDRLIMYAALPLVPFVIILLTIVFTTLNGRFIKKRTGKGIIRQIYEQIRLATRYAILSPWYYIFELHDEDKREHAGEYLNRFEIKAGIYKLLRKYNGGLPIPVERTTAYIKDKACLKARCNDKGIATTPIFWIFEKRQIRKIDWQDEKLPEIDLFVKPLAGQGGGGTSRWDYLGSGQYRGGDGKVATGEQLIEYLRTASEHKTYLVQPRLINHREITDLANGTLATIRVMSCRNESDNYEVTDAVFRMARNSKTVVDNYHAGGIAANVDIQTGELGRGTRGAWGTVADGWYDRHPETNVPILHRKLPCWPELIRFVQDAHGCLFSDQVVIGWDVAILDTGPCLIEANKAPDLDIIQRTRNGPVGNERLGKLLAFNLRRTIEAKYAPLEVNSLCK
;
A
#
# COMPACT_ATOMS: atom_id res chain seq x y z
N MET A 1 29.98 -7.58 3.88
CA MET A 1 29.45 -6.73 2.78
C MET A 1 27.93 -6.76 2.86
N GLU A 2 27.31 -5.79 3.53
CA GLU A 2 25.87 -5.57 3.42
C GLU A 2 25.54 -5.27 1.96
N LYS A 3 24.54 -5.96 1.39
CA LYS A 3 24.04 -5.69 0.04
C LYS A 3 23.65 -4.21 -0.05
N LEU A 4 24.17 -3.54 -1.08
CA LEU A 4 23.72 -2.20 -1.47
C LEU A 4 22.21 -2.28 -1.75
N ASP A 5 21.39 -1.74 -0.84
CA ASP A 5 19.93 -1.73 -1.01
C ASP A 5 19.56 -0.67 -2.06
N LEU A 6 19.55 -1.10 -3.33
CA LEU A 6 19.19 -0.34 -4.54
C LEU A 6 17.67 -0.31 -4.75
N GLY A 7 16.89 -0.11 -3.68
CA GLY A 7 15.43 -0.01 -3.78
C GLY A 7 15.01 1.14 -4.70
N ILE A 8 13.95 0.93 -5.50
CA ILE A 8 13.41 1.93 -6.45
C ILE A 8 13.18 3.28 -5.76
N ASP A 9 12.62 3.28 -4.55
CA ASP A 9 12.37 4.51 -3.77
C ASP A 9 13.63 5.32 -3.49
N ARG A 10 14.75 4.63 -3.22
CA ARG A 10 16.02 5.28 -2.95
C ARG A 10 16.61 5.89 -4.21
N ILE A 11 16.57 5.16 -5.32
CA ILE A 11 17.00 5.66 -6.64
C ILE A 11 16.15 6.87 -7.04
N THR A 12 14.83 6.78 -6.88
CA THR A 12 13.91 7.89 -7.15
C THR A 12 14.22 9.10 -6.29
N ARG A 13 14.46 8.93 -4.97
CA ARG A 13 14.88 10.02 -4.08
C ARG A 13 16.15 10.70 -4.60
N ASP A 14 17.20 9.91 -4.85
CA ASP A 14 18.52 10.43 -5.20
C ASP A 14 18.52 11.13 -6.59
N LEU A 15 17.65 10.67 -7.51
CA LEU A 15 17.50 11.24 -8.85
C LEU A 15 16.38 12.29 -8.99
N SER A 16 15.62 12.58 -7.92
CA SER A 16 14.53 13.57 -7.95
C SER A 16 14.99 15.02 -7.76
N GLY A 17 16.20 15.22 -7.22
CA GLY A 17 16.64 16.54 -6.77
C GLY A 17 15.93 17.05 -5.51
N ALA A 18 15.06 16.25 -4.88
CA ALA A 18 14.27 16.62 -3.70
C ALA A 18 15.13 17.24 -2.58
N PHE A 19 16.35 16.75 -2.41
CA PHE A 19 17.31 17.29 -1.43
C PHE A 19 17.57 18.79 -1.57
N LEU A 20 17.62 19.33 -2.80
CA LEU A 20 17.83 20.76 -3.06
C LEU A 20 16.53 21.55 -3.13
N ILE A 21 15.41 20.87 -3.38
CA ILE A 21 14.12 21.49 -3.69
C ILE A 21 13.29 21.68 -2.42
N LEU A 22 13.09 20.61 -1.65
CA LEU A 22 12.21 20.62 -0.47
C LEU A 22 12.61 21.66 0.60
N PRO A 23 13.90 21.96 0.86
CA PRO A 23 14.28 23.03 1.78
C PRO A 23 13.84 24.43 1.35
N ARG A 24 13.59 24.63 0.05
CA ARG A 24 13.20 25.92 -0.53
C ARG A 24 11.69 26.10 -0.60
N LEU A 25 10.90 25.10 -0.19
CA LEU A 25 9.47 25.27 -0.04
C LEU A 25 9.18 26.31 1.05
N SER A 26 8.15 27.13 0.84
CA SER A 26 7.73 28.17 1.78
C SER A 26 7.39 27.55 3.13
N ASP A 27 7.81 28.19 4.21
CA ASP A 27 7.43 27.80 5.56
C ASP A 27 6.05 28.41 5.86
N ASP A 28 5.00 27.61 5.69
CA ASP A 28 3.60 28.01 5.82
C ASP A 28 2.86 27.29 6.95
N ASP A 29 3.61 26.60 7.82
CA ASP A 29 3.13 25.80 8.96
C ASP A 29 2.10 24.71 8.61
N THR A 30 1.92 24.41 7.33
CA THR A 30 1.03 23.34 6.89
C THR A 30 1.63 21.96 7.20
N ALA A 31 0.76 20.95 7.34
CA ALA A 31 1.21 19.60 7.64
C ALA A 31 2.06 19.00 6.50
N ALA A 32 1.72 19.29 5.24
CA ALA A 32 2.49 18.85 4.08
C ALA A 32 3.91 19.45 4.09
N THR A 33 4.02 20.77 4.19
CA THR A 33 5.31 21.48 4.25
C THR A 33 6.19 20.96 5.37
N LEU A 34 5.60 20.76 6.55
CA LEU A 34 6.30 20.20 7.69
C LEU A 34 6.86 18.79 7.39
N ILE A 35 6.06 17.92 6.78
CA ILE A 35 6.49 16.57 6.38
C ILE A 35 7.66 16.65 5.39
N HIS A 36 7.55 17.49 4.36
CA HIS A 36 8.59 17.69 3.34
C HIS A 36 9.92 18.17 3.97
N ARG A 37 9.85 19.16 4.86
CA ARG A 37 11.03 19.73 5.54
C ARG A 37 11.67 18.72 6.49
N TYR A 38 10.87 17.98 7.27
CA TYR A 38 11.41 16.96 8.16
C TYR A 38 12.00 15.76 7.43
N PHE A 39 11.38 15.32 6.33
CA PHE A 39 11.99 14.30 5.49
C PHE A 39 13.41 14.71 5.08
N GLN A 40 13.60 15.95 4.65
CA GLN A 40 14.93 16.43 4.29
C GLN A 40 15.89 16.46 5.48
N ARG A 41 15.49 17.02 6.63
CA ARG A 41 16.38 17.18 7.79
C ARG A 41 16.75 15.84 8.44
N GLU A 42 15.75 15.04 8.79
CA GLU A 42 15.97 13.85 9.62
C GLU A 42 16.54 12.68 8.82
N VAL A 43 16.10 12.50 7.57
CA VAL A 43 16.65 11.44 6.73
C VAL A 43 18.09 11.77 6.35
N TRP A 44 18.43 13.06 6.13
CA TRP A 44 19.82 13.45 5.91
C TRP A 44 20.74 13.03 7.05
N ASP A 45 20.33 13.27 8.30
CA ASP A 45 21.11 12.91 9.49
C ASP A 45 21.28 11.39 9.65
N GLU A 46 20.30 10.59 9.22
CA GLU A 46 20.37 9.13 9.29
C GLU A 46 21.07 8.44 8.10
N ILE A 47 21.28 9.13 6.98
CA ILE A 47 21.94 8.57 5.79
C ILE A 47 23.45 8.42 6.04
N ARG A 48 24.01 7.24 5.71
CA ARG A 48 25.44 6.94 5.82
C ARG A 48 26.26 7.89 4.95
N MET A 49 27.50 8.20 5.34
CA MET A 49 28.38 9.10 4.56
C MET A 49 28.55 8.66 3.09
N VAL A 50 28.70 7.35 2.85
CA VAL A 50 28.79 6.78 1.48
C VAL A 50 27.53 7.08 0.66
N ASP A 51 26.37 6.98 1.27
CA ASP A 51 25.09 7.24 0.59
C ASP A 51 24.91 8.73 0.29
N ARG A 52 25.44 9.63 1.14
CA ARG A 52 25.51 11.07 0.85
C ARG A 52 26.41 11.36 -0.35
N LEU A 53 27.57 10.72 -0.43
CA LEU A 53 28.48 10.86 -1.58
C LEU A 53 27.83 10.39 -2.88
N ILE A 54 27.12 9.26 -2.85
CA ILE A 54 26.35 8.75 -4.01
C ILE A 54 25.32 9.79 -4.46
N MET A 55 24.58 10.40 -3.52
CA MET A 55 23.59 11.42 -3.84
C MET A 55 24.23 12.64 -4.51
N TYR A 56 25.35 13.15 -3.98
CA TYR A 56 26.09 14.25 -4.60
C TYR A 56 26.60 13.89 -6.00
N ALA A 57 27.11 12.66 -6.18
CA ALA A 57 27.54 12.16 -7.48
C ALA A 57 26.37 12.01 -8.48
N ALA A 58 25.14 11.80 -7.99
CA ALA A 58 23.95 11.69 -8.81
C ALA A 58 23.34 13.04 -9.21
N LEU A 59 23.62 14.14 -8.50
CA LEU A 59 23.06 15.47 -8.78
C LEU A 59 23.22 15.94 -10.23
N PRO A 60 24.39 15.79 -10.89
CA PRO A 60 24.55 16.16 -12.29
C PRO A 60 23.65 15.36 -13.25
N LEU A 61 23.19 14.17 -12.85
CA LEU A 61 22.31 13.31 -13.65
C LEU A 61 20.83 13.72 -13.53
N VAL A 62 20.45 14.46 -12.50
CA VAL A 62 19.04 14.82 -12.22
C VAL A 62 18.36 15.52 -13.40
N PRO A 63 18.94 16.55 -14.07
CA PRO A 63 18.28 17.20 -15.21
C PRO A 63 18.04 16.23 -16.37
N PHE A 64 18.99 15.33 -16.64
CA PHE A 64 18.86 14.33 -17.71
C PHE A 64 17.77 13.31 -17.39
N VAL A 65 17.66 12.87 -16.14
CA VAL A 65 16.59 11.98 -15.69
C VAL A 65 15.22 12.66 -15.81
N ILE A 66 15.10 13.92 -15.40
CA ILE A 66 13.85 14.69 -15.54
C ILE A 66 13.43 14.80 -17.01
N ILE A 67 14.37 15.12 -17.90
CA ILE A 67 14.10 15.21 -19.36
C ILE A 67 13.69 13.84 -19.90
N LEU A 68 14.43 12.78 -19.58
CA LEU A 68 14.15 11.42 -20.02
C LEU A 68 12.75 10.97 -19.58
N LEU A 69 12.42 11.11 -18.28
CA LEU A 69 11.11 10.76 -17.75
C LEU A 69 10.01 11.60 -18.39
N THR A 70 10.24 12.89 -18.63
CA THR A 70 9.28 13.76 -19.31
C THR A 70 8.99 13.29 -20.73
N ILE A 71 10.02 12.90 -21.49
CA ILE A 71 9.85 12.33 -22.84
C ILE A 71 9.04 11.04 -22.78
N VAL A 72 9.42 10.10 -21.90
CA VAL A 72 8.77 8.80 -21.75
C VAL A 72 7.29 8.97 -21.40
N PHE A 73 6.97 9.70 -20.33
CA PHE A 73 5.60 9.80 -19.85
C PHE A 73 4.71 10.69 -20.72
N THR A 74 5.29 11.68 -21.41
CA THR A 74 4.56 12.44 -22.45
C THR A 74 4.25 11.58 -23.66
N THR A 75 5.15 10.68 -24.05
CA THR A 75 4.90 9.74 -25.15
C THR A 75 3.77 8.77 -24.78
N LEU A 76 3.77 8.27 -23.53
CA LEU A 76 2.76 7.33 -23.04
C LEU A 76 1.37 7.97 -22.88
N ASN A 77 1.28 9.18 -22.32
CA ASN A 77 0.00 9.76 -21.89
C ASN A 77 -0.39 11.05 -22.63
N GLY A 78 0.56 11.80 -23.19
CA GLY A 78 0.34 13.20 -23.55
C GLY A 78 -0.74 13.41 -24.62
N ARG A 79 -0.77 12.54 -25.63
CA ARG A 79 -1.82 12.57 -26.68
C ARG A 79 -3.21 12.28 -26.12
N PHE A 80 -3.30 11.33 -25.19
CA PHE A 80 -4.56 10.99 -24.53
C PHE A 80 -5.07 12.15 -23.68
N ILE A 81 -4.20 12.76 -22.87
CA ILE A 81 -4.55 13.94 -22.07
C ILE A 81 -4.96 15.12 -22.97
N LYS A 82 -4.22 15.39 -24.05
CA LYS A 82 -4.59 16.44 -25.00
C LYS A 82 -5.99 16.22 -25.57
N LYS A 83 -6.34 14.99 -25.93
CA LYS A 83 -7.68 14.64 -26.44
C LYS A 83 -8.76 14.85 -25.38
N ARG A 84 -8.47 14.53 -24.12
CA ARG A 84 -9.44 14.59 -23.01
C ARG A 84 -9.67 16.00 -22.46
N THR A 85 -8.62 16.81 -22.37
CA THR A 85 -8.65 18.10 -21.65
C THR A 85 -8.35 19.30 -22.55
N GLY A 86 -7.95 19.08 -23.80
CA GLY A 86 -7.50 20.14 -24.72
C GLY A 86 -6.08 20.66 -24.42
N LYS A 87 -5.43 20.22 -23.34
CA LYS A 87 -4.10 20.71 -22.93
C LYS A 87 -3.02 20.33 -23.96
N GLY A 88 -2.39 21.34 -24.57
CA GLY A 88 -1.34 21.13 -25.57
C GLY A 88 -0.11 20.40 -25.02
N ILE A 89 0.53 19.55 -25.84
CA ILE A 89 1.69 18.72 -25.43
C ILE A 89 2.86 19.55 -24.89
N ILE A 90 3.17 20.68 -25.54
CA ILE A 90 4.27 21.57 -25.11
C ILE A 90 4.00 22.11 -23.70
N ARG A 91 2.76 22.51 -23.42
CA ARG A 91 2.35 22.95 -22.08
C ARG A 91 2.48 21.82 -21.06
N GLN A 92 2.10 20.59 -21.42
CA GLN A 92 2.28 19.43 -20.54
C GLN A 92 3.77 19.16 -20.23
N ILE A 93 4.67 19.28 -21.21
CA ILE A 93 6.12 19.13 -21.01
C ILE A 93 6.65 20.20 -20.05
N TYR A 94 6.28 21.46 -20.29
CA TYR A 94 6.66 22.58 -19.42
C TYR A 94 6.18 22.38 -17.97
N GLU A 95 4.92 21.96 -17.79
CA GLU A 95 4.32 21.74 -16.48
C GLU A 95 5.01 20.60 -15.72
N GLN A 96 5.35 19.50 -16.39
CA GLN A 96 6.13 18.40 -15.79
C GLN A 96 7.50 18.88 -15.28
N ILE A 97 8.26 19.61 -16.10
CA ILE A 97 9.58 20.12 -15.71
C ILE A 97 9.46 21.12 -14.55
N ARG A 98 8.46 22.01 -14.60
CA ARG A 98 8.19 22.97 -13.52
C ARG A 98 7.85 22.27 -12.19
N LEU A 99 7.03 21.23 -12.24
CA LEU A 99 6.67 20.46 -11.04
C LEU A 99 7.87 19.68 -10.48
N ALA A 100 8.66 19.04 -11.34
CA ALA A 100 9.86 18.32 -10.94
C ALA A 100 10.89 19.24 -10.28
N THR A 101 11.04 20.47 -10.78
CA THR A 101 12.04 21.44 -10.25
C THR A 101 11.56 22.24 -9.04
N ARG A 102 10.25 22.45 -8.86
CA ARG A 102 9.69 23.25 -7.76
C ARG A 102 9.19 22.42 -6.57
N TYR A 103 8.70 21.21 -6.83
CA TYR A 103 8.05 20.36 -5.81
C TYR A 103 8.64 18.94 -5.74
N ALA A 104 9.69 18.65 -6.53
CA ALA A 104 10.27 17.31 -6.66
C ALA A 104 9.28 16.23 -7.14
N ILE A 105 8.18 16.64 -7.78
CA ILE A 105 7.17 15.75 -8.36
C ILE A 105 7.61 15.36 -9.77
N LEU A 106 8.07 14.12 -9.93
CA LEU A 106 8.54 13.62 -11.23
C LEU A 106 7.39 13.34 -12.22
N SER A 107 7.74 13.23 -13.49
CA SER A 107 6.83 13.09 -14.63
C SER A 107 5.74 12.00 -14.52
N PRO A 108 5.97 10.80 -13.93
CA PRO A 108 4.88 9.84 -13.74
C PRO A 108 3.73 10.43 -12.90
N TRP A 109 4.06 11.15 -11.83
CA TRP A 109 3.08 11.68 -10.87
C TRP A 109 2.29 12.87 -11.41
N TYR A 110 2.85 13.63 -12.37
CA TYR A 110 2.07 14.62 -13.13
C TYR A 110 0.83 13.99 -13.78
N TYR A 111 0.97 12.78 -14.34
CA TYR A 111 -0.15 12.07 -14.96
C TYR A 111 -0.99 11.33 -13.93
N ILE A 112 -0.38 10.65 -12.95
CA ILE A 112 -1.11 9.91 -11.90
C ILE A 112 -2.04 10.85 -11.12
N PHE A 113 -1.52 11.98 -10.64
CA PHE A 113 -2.29 12.93 -9.86
C PHE A 113 -3.09 13.93 -10.72
N GLU A 114 -3.06 13.76 -12.05
CA GLU A 114 -3.74 14.65 -13.01
C GLU A 114 -3.36 16.13 -12.83
N LEU A 115 -2.10 16.44 -12.54
CA LEU A 115 -1.60 17.81 -12.34
C LEU A 115 -1.53 18.64 -13.63
N HIS A 116 -2.09 18.13 -14.73
CA HIS A 116 -2.44 18.91 -15.90
C HIS A 116 -3.71 19.75 -15.66
N ASP A 117 -4.51 19.37 -14.68
CA ASP A 117 -5.56 20.19 -14.07
C ASP A 117 -4.93 21.34 -13.29
N GLU A 118 -5.45 22.55 -13.48
CA GLU A 118 -4.89 23.76 -12.88
C GLU A 118 -5.13 23.79 -11.37
N ASP A 119 -6.35 23.48 -10.93
CA ASP A 119 -6.77 23.50 -9.53
C ASP A 119 -5.90 22.55 -8.69
N LYS A 120 -5.70 21.31 -9.18
CA LYS A 120 -4.85 20.33 -8.48
C LYS A 120 -3.39 20.75 -8.41
N ARG A 121 -2.92 21.43 -9.45
CA ARG A 121 -1.52 21.86 -9.56
C ARG A 121 -1.22 23.06 -8.67
N GLU A 122 -2.20 23.89 -8.33
CA GLU A 122 -2.05 24.93 -7.30
C GLU A 122 -1.72 24.31 -5.94
N HIS A 123 -2.30 23.15 -5.64
CA HIS A 123 -2.04 22.36 -4.43
C HIS A 123 -0.89 21.35 -4.59
N ALA A 124 0.00 21.50 -5.59
CA ALA A 124 1.07 20.54 -5.86
C ALA A 124 1.99 20.31 -4.65
N GLY A 125 2.26 21.34 -3.86
CA GLY A 125 3.10 21.25 -2.65
C GLY A 125 2.45 20.48 -1.50
N GLU A 126 1.20 20.07 -1.63
CA GLU A 126 0.47 19.30 -0.62
C GLU A 126 0.51 17.79 -0.89
N TYR A 127 0.98 17.38 -2.07
CA TYR A 127 1.15 15.97 -2.41
C TYR A 127 2.40 15.41 -1.74
N LEU A 128 2.23 14.28 -1.05
CA LEU A 128 3.35 13.59 -0.41
C LEU A 128 3.96 12.60 -1.40
N ASN A 129 5.29 12.69 -1.64
CA ASN A 129 5.95 11.79 -2.56
C ASN A 129 6.19 10.41 -1.94
N ARG A 130 6.07 9.37 -2.77
CA ARG A 130 6.30 7.97 -2.38
C ARG A 130 7.66 7.76 -1.70
N PHE A 131 8.72 8.37 -2.23
CA PHE A 131 10.07 8.23 -1.68
C PHE A 131 10.22 8.92 -0.32
N GLU A 132 9.51 10.02 -0.07
CA GLU A 132 9.55 10.72 1.23
C GLU A 132 8.96 9.85 2.32
N ILE A 133 7.82 9.25 1.99
CA ILE A 133 6.99 8.53 2.93
C ILE A 133 7.55 7.12 3.20
N LYS A 134 7.81 6.33 2.15
CA LYS A 134 8.25 4.94 2.30
C LYS A 134 9.69 4.80 2.77
N ALA A 135 10.60 5.58 2.19
CA ALA A 135 12.04 5.46 2.48
C ALA A 135 12.47 6.34 3.66
N GLY A 136 11.67 7.34 4.05
CA GLY A 136 11.96 8.25 5.15
C GLY A 136 10.99 8.15 6.31
N ILE A 137 9.86 8.85 6.20
CA ILE A 137 8.94 9.15 7.31
C ILE A 137 8.47 7.89 8.03
N TYR A 138 7.98 6.87 7.31
CA TYR A 138 7.54 5.63 7.97
C TYR A 138 8.68 4.89 8.67
N LYS A 139 9.91 4.97 8.16
CA LYS A 139 11.07 4.34 8.81
C LYS A 139 11.38 5.05 10.13
N LEU A 140 11.37 6.38 10.13
CA LEU A 140 11.61 7.19 11.31
C LEU A 140 10.53 6.94 12.38
N LEU A 141 9.25 7.03 12.01
CA LEU A 141 8.13 6.81 12.91
C LEU A 141 8.15 5.42 13.55
N ARG A 142 8.51 4.38 12.80
CA ARG A 142 8.66 3.02 13.36
C ARG A 142 9.84 2.92 14.32
N LYS A 143 10.99 3.52 13.97
CA LYS A 143 12.19 3.46 14.79
C LYS A 143 11.97 4.12 16.15
N TYR A 144 11.24 5.23 16.19
CA TYR A 144 11.02 6.02 17.41
C TYR A 144 9.61 5.90 17.99
N ASN A 145 8.76 5.03 17.45
CA ASN A 145 7.34 4.86 17.83
C ASN A 145 6.59 6.19 18.02
N GLY A 146 6.83 7.15 17.13
CA GLY A 146 6.22 8.47 17.21
C GLY A 146 6.55 9.24 18.52
N GLY A 147 7.71 9.00 19.13
CA GLY A 147 8.14 9.60 20.40
C GLY A 147 7.70 8.88 21.66
N LEU A 148 6.97 7.76 21.55
CA LEU A 148 6.58 6.94 22.70
C LEU A 148 7.63 5.88 23.03
N PRO A 149 7.64 5.34 24.28
CA PRO A 149 8.44 4.18 24.63
C PRO A 149 8.26 3.06 23.60
N ILE A 150 9.39 2.47 23.26
CA ILE A 150 9.48 1.37 22.30
C ILE A 150 9.42 0.07 23.09
N PRO A 151 8.44 -0.82 22.83
CA PRO A 151 8.47 -2.16 23.39
C PRO A 151 9.72 -2.93 22.93
N VAL A 152 10.22 -3.81 23.79
CA VAL A 152 11.35 -4.70 23.47
C VAL A 152 10.98 -5.59 22.28
N GLU A 153 9.77 -6.16 22.29
CA GLU A 153 9.22 -6.93 21.19
C GLU A 153 8.59 -6.03 20.12
N ARG A 154 9.34 -5.76 19.06
CA ARG A 154 8.83 -5.04 17.88
C ARG A 154 7.88 -5.89 17.07
N THR A 155 6.72 -5.34 16.70
CA THR A 155 5.72 -6.12 15.97
C THR A 155 5.95 -6.17 14.46
N THR A 156 6.95 -5.44 13.96
CA THR A 156 7.26 -5.35 12.52
C THR A 156 7.52 -6.72 11.86
N ALA A 157 8.00 -7.71 12.62
CA ALA A 157 8.17 -9.08 12.14
C ALA A 157 6.82 -9.76 11.81
N TYR A 158 5.81 -9.55 12.65
CA TYR A 158 4.45 -10.10 12.48
C TYR A 158 3.73 -9.50 11.28
N ILE A 159 4.03 -8.24 10.94
CA ILE A 159 3.46 -7.60 9.73
C ILE A 159 3.99 -8.27 8.45
N LYS A 160 5.25 -8.73 8.46
CA LYS A 160 5.88 -9.33 7.27
C LYS A 160 5.49 -10.80 7.09
N ASP A 161 5.30 -11.53 8.18
CA ASP A 161 5.02 -12.97 8.17
C ASP A 161 3.53 -13.22 8.39
N LYS A 162 2.86 -13.77 7.37
CA LYS A 162 1.41 -14.02 7.39
C LYS A 162 1.02 -15.10 8.41
N ALA A 163 1.88 -16.08 8.68
CA ALA A 163 1.62 -17.10 9.69
C ALA A 163 1.73 -16.50 11.11
N CYS A 164 2.72 -15.63 11.34
CA CYS A 164 2.83 -14.89 12.61
C CYS A 164 1.67 -13.91 12.79
N LEU A 165 1.25 -13.20 11.74
CA LEU A 165 0.06 -12.35 11.76
C LEU A 165 -1.17 -13.16 12.16
N LYS A 166 -1.39 -14.32 11.52
CA LYS A 166 -2.50 -15.23 11.82
C LYS A 166 -2.51 -15.68 13.28
N ALA A 167 -1.36 -16.13 13.80
CA ALA A 167 -1.26 -16.56 15.20
C ALA A 167 -1.61 -15.42 16.17
N ARG A 168 -1.12 -14.20 15.91
CA ARG A 168 -1.41 -13.02 16.72
C ARG A 168 -2.88 -12.59 16.66
N CYS A 169 -3.49 -12.67 15.47
CA CYS A 169 -4.90 -12.38 15.31
C CYS A 169 -5.76 -13.38 16.09
N ASN A 170 -5.42 -14.67 16.05
CA ASN A 170 -6.12 -15.70 16.82
C ASN A 170 -6.05 -15.43 18.34
N ASP A 171 -4.87 -15.07 18.86
CA ASP A 171 -4.68 -14.72 20.28
C ASP A 171 -5.56 -13.54 20.73
N LYS A 172 -5.79 -12.57 19.83
CA LYS A 172 -6.60 -11.38 20.12
C LYS A 172 -8.05 -11.47 19.63
N GLY A 173 -8.49 -12.62 19.11
CA GLY A 173 -9.83 -12.80 18.58
C GLY A 173 -10.15 -11.94 17.35
N ILE A 174 -9.13 -11.50 16.60
CA ILE A 174 -9.30 -10.72 15.37
C ILE A 174 -9.53 -11.67 14.19
N ALA A 175 -10.65 -11.50 13.49
CA ALA A 175 -10.98 -12.28 12.31
C ALA A 175 -9.93 -12.08 11.19
N THR A 176 -9.34 -13.18 10.72
CA THR A 176 -8.32 -13.15 9.66
C THR A 176 -8.42 -14.39 8.78
N THR A 177 -7.81 -14.34 7.60
CA THR A 177 -7.86 -15.44 6.62
C THR A 177 -7.37 -16.75 7.25
N PRO A 178 -8.14 -17.84 7.17
CA PRO A 178 -7.69 -19.15 7.61
C PRO A 178 -6.45 -19.61 6.84
N ILE A 179 -5.60 -20.39 7.50
CA ILE A 179 -4.49 -21.09 6.88
C ILE A 179 -4.76 -22.56 7.16
N PHE A 180 -5.11 -23.34 6.15
CA PHE A 180 -5.30 -24.77 6.33
C PHE A 180 -3.94 -25.42 6.57
N TRP A 181 -3.06 -25.37 5.57
CA TRP A 181 -1.75 -26.00 5.61
C TRP A 181 -0.64 -25.05 5.14
N ILE A 182 0.56 -25.27 5.66
CA ILE A 182 1.80 -24.63 5.22
C ILE A 182 2.72 -25.72 4.64
N PHE A 183 3.18 -25.52 3.42
CA PHE A 183 4.14 -26.40 2.77
C PHE A 183 5.51 -25.74 2.79
N GLU A 184 6.50 -26.37 3.41
CA GLU A 184 7.87 -25.88 3.53
C GLU A 184 8.85 -27.04 3.50
N LYS A 185 9.90 -26.96 2.67
CA LYS A 185 10.96 -27.99 2.59
C LYS A 185 10.40 -29.40 2.39
N ARG A 186 9.39 -29.54 1.52
CA ARG A 186 8.69 -30.81 1.23
C ARG A 186 7.92 -31.39 2.42
N GLN A 187 7.71 -30.62 3.48
CA GLN A 187 6.90 -30.99 4.64
C GLN A 187 5.61 -30.19 4.68
N ILE A 188 4.59 -30.77 5.33
CA ILE A 188 3.28 -30.16 5.52
C ILE A 188 3.10 -29.88 7.00
N ARG A 189 2.87 -28.61 7.34
CA ARG A 189 2.45 -28.19 8.68
C ARG A 189 0.96 -27.88 8.65
N LYS A 190 0.15 -28.69 9.33
CA LYS A 190 -1.30 -28.49 9.44
C LYS A 190 -1.61 -27.42 10.49
N ILE A 191 -2.47 -26.47 10.17
CA ILE A 191 -2.82 -25.30 11.01
C ILE A 191 -4.31 -25.35 11.36
N ASP A 192 -5.19 -24.85 10.49
CA ASP A 192 -6.64 -24.78 10.76
C ASP A 192 -7.40 -26.01 10.24
N TRP A 193 -6.74 -26.93 9.52
CA TRP A 193 -7.34 -28.15 8.95
C TRP A 193 -6.47 -29.38 9.23
N GLN A 194 -6.98 -30.36 9.97
CA GLN A 194 -6.19 -31.48 10.50
C GLN A 194 -6.30 -32.79 9.69
N ASP A 195 -7.25 -32.87 8.75
CA ASP A 195 -7.43 -34.07 7.89
C ASP A 195 -6.16 -34.38 7.07
N GLU A 196 -6.03 -35.60 6.57
CA GLU A 196 -5.01 -35.98 5.59
C GLU A 196 -5.38 -35.54 4.16
N LYS A 197 -6.67 -35.39 3.87
CA LYS A 197 -7.17 -34.93 2.58
C LYS A 197 -7.41 -33.42 2.57
N LEU A 198 -7.27 -32.83 1.39
CA LEU A 198 -7.68 -31.43 1.18
C LEU A 198 -9.20 -31.29 1.40
N PRO A 199 -9.66 -30.18 1.99
CA PRO A 199 -11.09 -29.96 2.19
C PRO A 199 -11.79 -29.77 0.84
N GLU A 200 -12.99 -30.33 0.70
CA GLU A 200 -13.80 -30.35 -0.53
C GLU A 200 -14.45 -29.00 -0.84
N ILE A 201 -13.64 -27.96 -0.95
CA ILE A 201 -14.03 -26.57 -1.20
C ILE A 201 -13.02 -25.91 -2.13
N ASP A 202 -13.38 -24.76 -2.68
CA ASP A 202 -12.44 -23.95 -3.45
C ASP A 202 -11.25 -23.50 -2.59
N LEU A 203 -10.05 -23.60 -3.16
CA LEU A 203 -8.79 -23.28 -2.49
C LEU A 203 -8.08 -22.10 -3.14
N PHE A 204 -7.36 -21.37 -2.30
CA PHE A 204 -6.42 -20.33 -2.69
C PHE A 204 -5.02 -20.69 -2.18
N VAL A 205 -4.06 -20.80 -3.09
CA VAL A 205 -2.67 -21.14 -2.77
C VAL A 205 -1.79 -19.94 -3.03
N LYS A 206 -0.92 -19.61 -2.06
CA LYS A 206 0.01 -18.49 -2.22
C LYS A 206 1.36 -18.74 -1.54
N PRO A 207 2.45 -18.13 -2.02
CA PRO A 207 3.72 -18.13 -1.30
C PRO A 207 3.59 -17.35 0.03
N LEU A 208 4.25 -17.83 1.08
CA LEU A 208 4.34 -17.12 2.37
C LEU A 208 5.06 -15.78 2.18
N ALA A 209 6.21 -15.81 1.52
CA ALA A 209 6.99 -14.63 1.13
C ALA A 209 6.73 -14.28 -0.34
N GLY A 210 6.21 -13.09 -0.60
CA GLY A 210 5.95 -12.59 -1.95
C GLY A 210 5.29 -11.22 -1.91
N GLN A 211 5.50 -10.42 -2.96
CA GLN A 211 4.83 -9.13 -3.15
C GLN A 211 3.98 -9.17 -4.41
N GLY A 212 2.86 -8.43 -4.38
CA GLY A 212 2.05 -8.14 -5.56
C GLY A 212 1.25 -9.30 -6.16
N GLY A 213 1.14 -10.44 -5.47
CA GLY A 213 0.34 -11.59 -5.90
C GLY A 213 1.07 -12.61 -6.79
N GLY A 214 2.37 -12.44 -7.02
CA GLY A 214 3.17 -13.40 -7.79
C GLY A 214 3.19 -14.79 -7.15
N GLY A 215 2.97 -15.84 -7.96
CA GLY A 215 2.95 -17.24 -7.51
C GLY A 215 1.66 -17.67 -6.82
N THR A 216 0.62 -16.85 -6.81
CA THR A 216 -0.71 -17.23 -6.33
C THR A 216 -1.45 -18.09 -7.36
N SER A 217 -2.26 -19.04 -6.90
CA SER A 217 -3.13 -19.85 -7.75
C SER A 217 -4.46 -20.13 -7.07
N ARG A 218 -5.51 -20.19 -7.88
CA ARG A 218 -6.87 -20.59 -7.50
C ARG A 218 -7.10 -22.03 -7.94
N TRP A 219 -7.79 -22.79 -7.10
CA TRP A 219 -8.17 -24.18 -7.37
C TRP A 219 -9.66 -24.34 -7.08
N ASP A 220 -10.47 -24.48 -8.13
CA ASP A 220 -11.91 -24.64 -8.04
C ASP A 220 -12.24 -26.12 -7.80
N TYR A 221 -13.02 -26.47 -6.77
CA TYR A 221 -13.40 -27.85 -6.50
C TYR A 221 -14.47 -28.33 -7.51
N LEU A 222 -14.26 -29.50 -8.10
CA LEU A 222 -15.13 -30.06 -9.14
C LEU A 222 -16.05 -31.19 -8.64
N GLY A 223 -15.94 -31.59 -7.37
CA GLY A 223 -16.53 -32.83 -6.88
C GLY A 223 -15.54 -34.01 -6.88
N SER A 224 -15.84 -35.03 -6.09
CA SER A 224 -15.12 -36.32 -6.07
C SER A 224 -13.60 -36.18 -5.88
N GLY A 225 -13.16 -35.24 -5.04
CA GLY A 225 -11.74 -35.03 -4.72
C GLY A 225 -10.90 -34.37 -5.83
N GLN A 226 -11.53 -33.81 -6.86
CA GLN A 226 -10.84 -33.16 -7.99
C GLN A 226 -10.90 -31.62 -7.90
N TYR A 227 -9.82 -30.98 -8.35
CA TYR A 227 -9.67 -29.53 -8.36
C TYR A 227 -9.18 -29.06 -9.73
N ARG A 228 -9.68 -27.91 -10.18
CA ARG A 228 -9.23 -27.23 -11.40
C ARG A 228 -8.42 -25.99 -11.05
N GLY A 229 -7.15 -25.98 -11.43
CA GLY A 229 -6.29 -24.82 -11.33
C GLY A 229 -6.73 -23.69 -12.26
N GLY A 230 -6.37 -22.45 -11.93
CA GLY A 230 -6.65 -21.27 -12.76
C GLY A 230 -6.02 -21.32 -14.17
N ASP A 231 -5.05 -22.21 -14.40
CA ASP A 231 -4.48 -22.50 -15.73
C ASP A 231 -5.28 -23.55 -16.52
N GLY A 232 -6.40 -24.04 -15.96
CA GLY A 232 -7.28 -25.05 -16.55
C GLY A 232 -6.89 -26.49 -16.24
N LYS A 233 -5.74 -26.75 -15.59
CA LYS A 233 -5.33 -28.11 -15.25
C LYS A 233 -6.22 -28.70 -14.17
N VAL A 234 -6.59 -29.97 -14.34
CA VAL A 234 -7.34 -30.73 -13.34
C VAL A 234 -6.39 -31.67 -12.61
N ALA A 235 -6.49 -31.72 -11.28
CA ALA A 235 -5.70 -32.59 -10.42
C ALA A 235 -6.57 -33.17 -9.30
N THR A 236 -6.26 -34.38 -8.84
CA THR A 236 -6.82 -34.89 -7.58
C THR A 236 -6.20 -34.16 -6.39
N GLY A 237 -6.83 -34.25 -5.22
CA GLY A 237 -6.27 -33.71 -3.98
C GLY A 237 -4.85 -34.22 -3.69
N GLU A 238 -4.58 -35.50 -3.90
CA GLU A 238 -3.26 -36.12 -3.69
C GLU A 238 -2.22 -35.58 -4.68
N GLN A 239 -2.61 -35.40 -5.95
CA GLN A 239 -1.74 -34.80 -6.97
C GLN A 239 -1.40 -33.34 -6.64
N LEU A 240 -2.38 -32.57 -6.17
CA LEU A 240 -2.16 -31.18 -5.73
C LEU A 240 -1.23 -31.12 -4.51
N ILE A 241 -1.41 -32.02 -3.53
CA ILE A 241 -0.52 -32.13 -2.37
C ILE A 241 0.92 -32.42 -2.80
N GLU A 242 1.14 -33.39 -3.69
CA GLU A 242 2.49 -33.73 -4.15
C GLU A 242 3.13 -32.61 -4.98
N TYR A 243 2.33 -31.93 -5.82
CA TYR A 243 2.77 -30.74 -6.53
C TYR A 243 3.26 -29.65 -5.56
N LEU A 244 2.49 -29.33 -4.52
CA LEU A 244 2.86 -28.32 -3.52
C LEU A 244 4.06 -28.77 -2.68
N ARG A 245 4.14 -30.07 -2.35
CA ARG A 245 5.29 -30.65 -1.64
C ARG A 245 6.57 -30.42 -2.43
N THR A 246 6.57 -30.77 -3.71
CA THR A 246 7.73 -30.59 -4.59
C THR A 246 8.04 -29.11 -4.82
N ALA A 247 7.02 -28.27 -5.08
CA ALA A 247 7.22 -26.84 -5.22
C ALA A 247 7.79 -26.19 -3.95
N SER A 248 7.50 -26.77 -2.77
CA SER A 248 7.91 -26.22 -1.48
C SER A 248 9.38 -26.41 -1.11
N GLU A 249 10.15 -27.11 -1.95
CA GLU A 249 11.58 -27.35 -1.74
C GLU A 249 12.39 -26.05 -1.69
N HIS A 250 11.98 -25.04 -2.45
CA HIS A 250 12.68 -23.76 -2.54
C HIS A 250 11.86 -22.55 -2.04
N LYS A 251 10.56 -22.73 -1.78
CA LYS A 251 9.64 -21.65 -1.37
C LYS A 251 8.56 -22.18 -0.42
N THR A 252 8.19 -21.40 0.59
CA THR A 252 7.09 -21.78 1.48
C THR A 252 5.75 -21.39 0.86
N TYR A 253 4.77 -22.30 0.83
CA TYR A 253 3.40 -22.07 0.33
C TYR A 253 2.37 -22.22 1.44
N LEU A 254 1.27 -21.48 1.30
CA LEU A 254 0.09 -21.53 2.17
C LEU A 254 -1.10 -22.00 1.33
N VAL A 255 -1.88 -22.93 1.89
CA VAL A 255 -3.19 -23.32 1.37
C VAL A 255 -4.26 -22.69 2.26
N GLN A 256 -5.17 -21.96 1.65
CA GLN A 256 -6.25 -21.22 2.31
C GLN A 256 -7.59 -21.54 1.62
N PRO A 257 -8.73 -21.36 2.30
CA PRO A 257 -10.01 -21.36 1.60
C PRO A 257 -10.05 -20.19 0.61
N ARG A 258 -10.72 -20.38 -0.52
CA ARG A 258 -11.08 -19.26 -1.39
C ARG A 258 -12.18 -18.45 -0.71
N LEU A 259 -11.80 -17.32 -0.12
CA LEU A 259 -12.76 -16.40 0.46
C LEU A 259 -13.61 -15.73 -0.63
N ILE A 260 -14.86 -15.46 -0.30
CA ILE A 260 -15.84 -14.80 -1.17
C ILE A 260 -16.33 -13.56 -0.45
N ASN A 261 -16.34 -12.42 -1.15
CA ASN A 261 -16.86 -11.18 -0.59
C ASN A 261 -18.34 -11.30 -0.22
N HIS A 262 -18.78 -10.42 0.68
CA HIS A 262 -20.19 -10.26 1.03
C HIS A 262 -21.07 -10.19 -0.22
N ARG A 263 -22.23 -10.85 -0.19
CA ARG A 263 -23.13 -11.02 -1.34
C ARG A 263 -23.48 -9.70 -2.05
N GLU A 264 -23.53 -8.59 -1.32
CA GLU A 264 -23.84 -7.27 -1.86
C GLU A 264 -22.73 -6.66 -2.73
N ILE A 265 -21.48 -7.11 -2.61
CA ILE A 265 -20.32 -6.55 -3.33
C ILE A 265 -19.51 -7.61 -4.10
N THR A 266 -19.97 -8.87 -4.10
CA THR A 266 -19.29 -9.97 -4.80
C THR A 266 -19.23 -9.77 -6.32
N ASP A 267 -20.21 -9.06 -6.88
CA ASP A 267 -20.30 -8.69 -8.29
C ASP A 267 -19.19 -7.71 -8.74
N LEU A 268 -18.67 -6.89 -7.82
CA LEU A 268 -17.51 -6.02 -8.03
C LEU A 268 -16.18 -6.79 -8.01
N ALA A 269 -16.13 -7.92 -7.30
CA ALA A 269 -14.89 -8.68 -7.11
C ALA A 269 -14.48 -9.51 -8.33
N ASN A 270 -15.41 -9.69 -9.28
CA ASN A 270 -15.16 -10.28 -10.60
C ASN A 270 -14.44 -11.64 -10.53
N GLY A 271 -14.90 -12.51 -9.62
CA GLY A 271 -14.33 -13.85 -9.41
C GLY A 271 -13.04 -13.90 -8.57
N THR A 272 -12.56 -12.75 -8.09
CA THR A 272 -11.47 -12.65 -7.11
C THR A 272 -11.98 -12.24 -5.73
N LEU A 273 -11.08 -12.05 -4.77
CA LEU A 273 -11.40 -11.39 -3.51
C LEU A 273 -11.06 -9.89 -3.63
N ALA A 274 -12.07 -9.04 -3.64
CA ALA A 274 -11.89 -7.60 -3.54
C ALA A 274 -11.54 -7.22 -2.09
N THR A 275 -10.57 -6.32 -1.93
CA THR A 275 -10.10 -5.87 -0.62
C THR A 275 -10.12 -4.35 -0.52
N ILE A 276 -10.26 -3.86 0.71
CA ILE A 276 -10.17 -2.44 1.03
C ILE A 276 -8.82 -2.21 1.68
N ARG A 277 -8.02 -1.34 1.06
CA ARG A 277 -6.83 -0.74 1.67
C ARG A 277 -7.30 0.34 2.63
N VAL A 278 -7.29 0.07 3.92
CA VAL A 278 -7.64 1.03 4.97
C VAL A 278 -6.36 1.58 5.59
N MET A 279 -6.25 2.88 5.72
CA MET A 279 -5.17 3.54 6.45
C MET A 279 -5.64 3.85 7.86
N SER A 280 -4.87 3.43 8.85
CA SER A 280 -5.03 3.94 10.22
C SER A 280 -3.75 4.56 10.72
N CYS A 281 -3.92 5.59 11.56
CA CYS A 281 -2.83 6.34 12.15
C CYS A 281 -3.12 6.60 13.64
N ARG A 282 -2.06 6.66 14.45
CA ARG A 282 -2.17 7.07 15.84
C ARG A 282 -2.57 8.54 15.90
N ASN A 283 -3.62 8.83 16.65
CA ASN A 283 -4.13 10.17 16.83
C ASN A 283 -3.51 10.89 18.04
N GLU A 284 -3.95 12.12 18.27
CA GLU A 284 -3.44 13.00 19.32
C GLU A 284 -3.79 12.52 20.73
N SER A 285 -4.78 11.63 20.87
CA SER A 285 -5.19 11.00 22.12
C SER A 285 -4.53 9.63 22.35
N ASP A 286 -3.49 9.30 21.59
CA ASP A 286 -2.79 8.00 21.62
C ASP A 286 -3.70 6.78 21.32
N ASN A 287 -4.85 7.03 20.67
CA ASN A 287 -5.72 6.02 20.07
C ASN A 287 -5.44 5.90 18.56
N TYR A 288 -6.18 5.04 17.86
CA TYR A 288 -6.02 4.82 16.43
C TYR A 288 -7.26 5.23 15.65
N GLU A 289 -7.07 5.93 14.55
CA GLU A 289 -8.12 6.49 13.71
C GLU A 289 -7.94 6.02 12.27
N VAL A 290 -9.02 5.64 11.60
CA VAL A 290 -9.04 5.40 10.15
C VAL A 290 -9.13 6.73 9.41
N THR A 291 -8.18 7.00 8.53
CA THR A 291 -8.09 8.30 7.83
C THR A 291 -8.49 8.23 6.36
N ASP A 292 -8.18 7.11 5.70
CA ASP A 292 -8.37 6.94 4.27
C ASP A 292 -8.68 5.48 3.97
N ALA A 293 -9.48 5.22 2.94
CA ALA A 293 -9.78 3.88 2.50
C ALA A 293 -9.97 3.82 0.99
N VAL A 294 -9.48 2.73 0.40
CA VAL A 294 -9.54 2.50 -1.04
C VAL A 294 -10.01 1.07 -1.31
N PHE A 295 -11.16 0.93 -1.96
CA PHE A 295 -11.67 -0.35 -2.43
C PHE A 295 -10.93 -0.76 -3.70
N ARG A 296 -10.33 -1.96 -3.69
CA ARG A 296 -9.58 -2.52 -4.81
C ARG A 296 -10.35 -3.69 -5.41
N MET A 297 -10.37 -3.75 -6.73
CA MET A 297 -11.11 -4.77 -7.47
C MET A 297 -10.32 -5.24 -8.69
N ALA A 298 -10.49 -6.51 -9.03
CA ALA A 298 -9.90 -7.12 -10.22
C ALA A 298 -10.55 -6.58 -11.49
N ARG A 299 -9.76 -6.05 -12.42
CA ARG A 299 -10.29 -5.54 -13.71
C ARG A 299 -10.90 -6.64 -14.58
N ASN A 300 -10.33 -7.84 -14.51
CA ASN A 300 -10.75 -8.96 -15.35
C ASN A 300 -10.81 -10.27 -14.56
N SER A 301 -11.70 -11.15 -14.97
CA SER A 301 -11.97 -12.46 -14.36
C SER A 301 -10.82 -13.46 -14.45
N LYS A 302 -9.82 -13.18 -15.30
CA LYS A 302 -8.60 -13.99 -15.45
C LYS A 302 -7.52 -13.65 -14.42
N THR A 303 -7.62 -12.51 -13.73
CA THR A 303 -6.70 -12.16 -12.66
C THR A 303 -7.04 -12.95 -11.39
N VAL A 304 -6.01 -13.30 -10.62
CA VAL A 304 -6.14 -14.08 -9.38
C VAL A 304 -6.20 -13.16 -8.15
N VAL A 305 -5.76 -11.91 -8.29
CA VAL A 305 -5.69 -10.91 -7.22
C VAL A 305 -6.17 -9.54 -7.71
N ASP A 306 -6.68 -8.73 -6.79
CA ASP A 306 -7.21 -7.37 -7.02
C ASP A 306 -6.12 -6.27 -6.98
N ASN A 307 -4.84 -6.65 -6.93
CA ASN A 307 -3.73 -5.74 -6.70
C ASN A 307 -3.69 -4.61 -7.74
N TYR A 308 -3.84 -3.38 -7.26
CA TYR A 308 -3.79 -2.15 -8.06
C TYR A 308 -2.50 -2.06 -8.90
N HIS A 309 -1.34 -2.38 -8.33
CA HIS A 309 -0.06 -2.33 -9.05
C HIS A 309 0.11 -3.46 -10.08
N ALA A 310 -0.74 -4.49 -10.04
CA ALA A 310 -0.83 -5.53 -11.06
C ALA A 310 -1.88 -5.22 -12.14
N GLY A 311 -2.44 -4.00 -12.15
CA GLY A 311 -3.38 -3.54 -13.16
C GLY A 311 -4.84 -3.58 -12.75
N GLY A 312 -5.14 -3.84 -11.47
CA GLY A 312 -6.47 -3.73 -10.88
C GLY A 312 -7.05 -2.31 -10.90
N ILE A 313 -8.31 -2.17 -10.49
CA ILE A 313 -9.03 -0.90 -10.37
C ILE A 313 -9.13 -0.56 -8.89
N ALA A 314 -9.07 0.73 -8.59
CA ALA A 314 -9.26 1.22 -7.23
C ALA A 314 -10.27 2.37 -7.21
N ALA A 315 -11.10 2.42 -6.17
CA ALA A 315 -12.07 3.49 -5.92
C ALA A 315 -11.89 4.00 -4.49
N ASN A 316 -11.95 5.32 -4.30
CA ASN A 316 -11.96 5.89 -2.95
C ASN A 316 -13.20 5.41 -2.20
N VAL A 317 -13.08 5.18 -0.90
CA VAL A 317 -14.22 4.98 -0.01
C VAL A 317 -14.36 6.22 0.85
N ASP A 318 -15.53 6.84 0.83
CA ASP A 318 -15.84 7.90 1.78
C ASP A 318 -15.89 7.33 3.20
N ILE A 319 -15.06 7.87 4.10
CA ILE A 319 -14.88 7.31 5.45
C ILE A 319 -16.15 7.43 6.29
N GLN A 320 -16.95 8.48 6.10
CA GLN A 320 -18.14 8.72 6.90
C GLN A 320 -19.31 7.82 6.47
N THR A 321 -19.43 7.55 5.18
CA THR A 321 -20.61 6.91 4.59
C THR A 321 -20.38 5.49 4.09
N GLY A 322 -19.13 5.10 3.86
CA GLY A 322 -18.78 3.82 3.22
C GLY A 322 -19.09 3.77 1.73
N GLU A 323 -19.31 4.92 1.11
CA GLU A 323 -19.71 5.04 -0.28
C GLU A 323 -18.49 5.10 -1.21
N LEU A 324 -18.53 4.35 -2.31
CA LEU A 324 -17.49 4.32 -3.32
C LEU A 324 -17.57 5.55 -4.25
N GLY A 325 -16.42 6.18 -4.45
CA GLY A 325 -16.19 7.11 -5.55
C GLY A 325 -16.03 6.41 -6.90
N ARG A 326 -15.56 7.15 -7.90
CA ARG A 326 -15.25 6.58 -9.23
C ARG A 326 -14.05 5.64 -9.14
N GLY A 327 -14.07 4.56 -9.92
CA GLY A 327 -12.93 3.68 -10.10
C GLY A 327 -11.86 4.33 -10.98
N THR A 328 -10.60 3.99 -10.77
CA THR A 328 -9.51 4.42 -11.66
C THR A 328 -8.33 3.45 -11.68
N ARG A 329 -7.46 3.66 -12.65
CA ARG A 329 -6.13 3.03 -12.78
C ARG A 329 -5.07 4.13 -12.71
N GLY A 330 -3.82 3.72 -12.67
CA GLY A 330 -2.69 4.65 -12.59
C GLY A 330 -1.41 4.03 -12.07
N ALA A 331 -1.40 2.72 -11.79
CA ALA A 331 -0.17 2.00 -11.54
C ALA A 331 0.85 2.26 -12.65
N TRP A 332 2.09 2.57 -12.26
CA TRP A 332 3.22 2.80 -13.16
C TRP A 332 3.07 4.00 -14.10
N GLY A 333 2.18 4.95 -13.80
CA GLY A 333 2.09 6.23 -14.51
C GLY A 333 1.42 6.18 -15.87
N THR A 334 0.67 5.11 -16.17
CA THR A 334 -0.23 5.06 -17.34
C THR A 334 -1.67 5.29 -16.88
N VAL A 335 -2.29 6.37 -17.34
CA VAL A 335 -3.64 6.81 -16.93
C VAL A 335 -4.61 6.93 -18.10
N ALA A 336 -4.28 6.29 -19.23
CA ALA A 336 -5.03 6.38 -20.48
C ALA A 336 -6.49 5.90 -20.39
N ASP A 337 -6.87 5.15 -19.36
CA ASP A 337 -8.25 4.66 -19.24
C ASP A 337 -9.17 5.61 -18.44
N GLY A 338 -8.61 6.63 -17.78
CA GLY A 338 -9.38 7.62 -17.04
C GLY A 338 -10.11 7.10 -15.78
N TRP A 339 -11.38 7.50 -15.65
CA TRP A 339 -12.23 7.22 -14.48
C TRP A 339 -13.44 6.38 -14.91
N TYR A 340 -13.88 5.49 -14.02
CA TYR A 340 -14.93 4.51 -14.26
C TYR A 340 -16.09 4.69 -13.27
N ASP A 341 -17.29 4.92 -13.79
CA ASP A 341 -18.51 4.89 -12.96
C ASP A 341 -19.04 3.46 -12.80
N ARG A 342 -18.66 2.58 -13.74
CA ARG A 342 -19.02 1.17 -13.79
C ARG A 342 -17.79 0.31 -14.02
N HIS A 343 -17.81 -0.91 -13.50
CA HIS A 343 -16.74 -1.88 -13.69
C HIS A 343 -16.59 -2.22 -15.19
N PRO A 344 -15.39 -2.17 -15.79
CA PRO A 344 -15.23 -2.26 -17.24
C PRO A 344 -15.52 -3.64 -17.86
N GLU A 345 -15.45 -4.73 -17.08
CA GLU A 345 -15.81 -6.08 -17.56
C GLU A 345 -17.26 -6.46 -17.18
N THR A 346 -17.58 -6.50 -15.88
CA THR A 346 -18.93 -6.86 -15.38
C THR A 346 -20.00 -5.79 -15.59
N ASN A 347 -19.63 -4.56 -15.96
CA ASN A 347 -20.51 -3.41 -16.14
C ASN A 347 -21.35 -3.01 -14.91
N VAL A 348 -21.07 -3.52 -13.70
CA VAL A 348 -21.83 -3.16 -12.49
C VAL A 348 -21.44 -1.75 -11.98
N PRO A 349 -22.35 -1.01 -11.32
CA PRO A 349 -22.04 0.31 -10.76
C PRO A 349 -20.94 0.26 -9.69
N ILE A 350 -19.94 1.14 -9.84
CA ILE A 350 -18.92 1.43 -8.83
C ILE A 350 -19.32 2.70 -8.08
N LEU A 351 -19.52 3.80 -8.80
CA LEU A 351 -19.83 5.09 -8.20
C LEU A 351 -21.13 5.01 -7.40
N HIS A 352 -21.13 5.59 -6.19
CA HIS A 352 -22.23 5.58 -5.23
C HIS A 352 -22.58 4.20 -4.62
N ARG A 353 -21.78 3.16 -4.89
CA ARG A 353 -21.97 1.87 -4.22
C ARG A 353 -21.63 2.02 -2.74
N LYS A 354 -22.54 1.64 -1.84
CA LYS A 354 -22.24 1.54 -0.41
C LYS A 354 -21.64 0.17 -0.06
N LEU A 355 -20.59 0.18 0.74
CA LEU A 355 -19.99 -1.05 1.25
C LEU A 355 -20.78 -1.57 2.46
N PRO A 356 -21.09 -2.88 2.50
CA PRO A 356 -21.76 -3.48 3.65
C PRO A 356 -20.84 -3.48 4.87
N CYS A 357 -21.41 -3.52 6.07
CA CYS A 357 -20.67 -3.59 7.34
C CYS A 357 -19.62 -2.47 7.52
N TRP A 358 -19.85 -1.27 6.96
CA TRP A 358 -18.85 -0.21 6.97
C TRP A 358 -18.50 0.31 8.37
N PRO A 359 -19.47 0.67 9.25
CA PRO A 359 -19.15 1.06 10.62
C PRO A 359 -18.40 -0.02 11.40
N GLU A 360 -18.73 -1.29 11.18
CA GLU A 360 -18.07 -2.44 11.79
C GLU A 360 -16.64 -2.59 11.29
N LEU A 361 -16.38 -2.35 9.99
CA LEU A 361 -15.03 -2.36 9.42
C LEU A 361 -14.14 -1.26 10.01
N ILE A 362 -14.67 -0.04 10.19
CA ILE A 362 -13.92 1.05 10.82
C ILE A 362 -13.49 0.65 12.24
N ARG A 363 -14.43 0.18 13.07
CA ARG A 363 -14.14 -0.27 14.44
C ARG A 363 -13.14 -1.42 14.44
N PHE A 364 -13.35 -2.43 13.58
CA PHE A 364 -12.47 -3.58 13.41
C PHE A 364 -11.02 -3.16 13.15
N VAL A 365 -10.79 -2.18 12.28
CA VAL A 365 -9.42 -1.70 11.96
C VAL A 365 -8.80 -0.92 13.13
N GLN A 366 -9.58 -0.07 13.80
CA GLN A 366 -9.08 0.69 14.96
C GLN A 366 -8.69 -0.26 16.11
N ASP A 367 -9.54 -1.24 16.40
CA ASP A 367 -9.30 -2.26 17.42
C ASP A 367 -8.09 -3.12 17.04
N ALA A 368 -8.01 -3.58 15.79
CA ALA A 368 -6.89 -4.35 15.28
C ALA A 368 -5.56 -3.57 15.38
N HIS A 369 -5.55 -2.27 15.11
CA HIS A 369 -4.36 -1.44 15.28
C HIS A 369 -3.92 -1.43 16.74
N GLY A 370 -4.83 -1.11 17.65
CA GLY A 370 -4.51 -1.02 19.07
C GLY A 370 -4.08 -2.35 19.69
N CYS A 371 -4.75 -3.45 19.37
CA CYS A 371 -4.48 -4.73 20.03
C CYS A 371 -3.34 -5.53 19.36
N LEU A 372 -3.14 -5.37 18.05
CA LEU A 372 -2.10 -6.10 17.32
C LEU A 372 -0.81 -5.30 17.22
N PHE A 373 -0.85 -4.00 16.98
CA PHE A 373 0.33 -3.24 16.53
C PHE A 373 0.44 -1.86 17.17
N SER A 374 0.27 -1.78 18.49
CA SER A 374 0.30 -0.50 19.22
C SER A 374 1.65 0.24 19.14
N ASP A 375 2.73 -0.46 18.81
CA ASP A 375 4.07 0.09 18.58
C ASP A 375 4.27 0.67 17.17
N GLN A 376 3.23 0.67 16.33
CA GLN A 376 3.26 1.22 14.97
C GLN A 376 2.39 2.46 14.91
N VAL A 377 2.94 3.57 14.42
CA VAL A 377 2.19 4.83 14.27
C VAL A 377 1.15 4.75 13.16
N VAL A 378 1.48 4.09 12.04
CA VAL A 378 0.65 4.05 10.84
C VAL A 378 0.72 2.69 10.18
N ILE A 379 -0.43 2.17 9.78
CA ILE A 379 -0.56 0.88 9.10
C ILE A 379 -1.56 1.00 7.95
N GLY A 380 -1.24 0.35 6.83
CA GLY A 380 -2.20 0.08 5.77
C GLY A 380 -2.72 -1.35 5.87
N TRP A 381 -4.00 -1.51 6.12
CA TRP A 381 -4.67 -2.79 6.27
C TRP A 381 -5.32 -3.19 4.95
N ASP A 382 -5.15 -4.44 4.54
CA ASP A 382 -5.97 -5.04 3.48
C ASP A 382 -7.04 -5.88 4.16
N VAL A 383 -8.30 -5.42 4.07
CA VAL A 383 -9.45 -6.05 4.72
C VAL A 383 -10.44 -6.48 3.64
N ALA A 384 -10.99 -7.68 3.74
CA ALA A 384 -12.14 -8.09 2.94
C ALA A 384 -13.42 -8.01 3.79
N ILE A 385 -14.54 -7.64 3.18
CA ILE A 385 -15.85 -7.80 3.82
C ILE A 385 -16.46 -9.10 3.30
N LEU A 386 -16.70 -10.05 4.21
CA LEU A 386 -17.35 -11.34 3.95
C LEU A 386 -18.79 -11.29 4.48
N ASP A 387 -19.60 -12.31 4.19
CA ASP A 387 -20.94 -12.46 4.79
C ASP A 387 -20.89 -12.55 6.33
N THR A 388 -19.76 -12.99 6.90
CA THR A 388 -19.51 -13.03 8.34
C THR A 388 -18.93 -11.73 8.91
N GLY A 389 -18.78 -10.68 8.09
CA GLY A 389 -18.20 -9.39 8.48
C GLY A 389 -16.76 -9.16 8.00
N PRO A 390 -16.09 -8.13 8.54
CA PRO A 390 -14.71 -7.78 8.17
C PRO A 390 -13.70 -8.88 8.50
N CYS A 391 -12.77 -9.13 7.58
CA CYS A 391 -11.73 -10.14 7.70
C CYS A 391 -10.38 -9.57 7.28
N LEU A 392 -9.40 -9.62 8.18
CA LEU A 392 -8.05 -9.15 7.90
C LEU A 392 -7.31 -10.10 6.94
N ILE A 393 -6.84 -9.56 5.82
CA ILE A 393 -6.09 -10.29 4.79
C ILE A 393 -4.58 -10.04 4.95
N GLU A 394 -4.17 -8.79 5.12
CA GLU A 394 -2.76 -8.40 5.24
C GLU A 394 -2.60 -7.07 5.99
N ALA A 395 -1.50 -6.90 6.72
CA ALA A 395 -1.09 -5.61 7.28
C ALA A 395 0.16 -5.10 6.55
N ASN A 396 0.24 -3.80 6.29
CA ASN A 396 1.34 -3.18 5.56
C ASN A 396 1.97 -2.08 6.40
N LYS A 397 3.28 -2.21 6.69
CA LYS A 397 4.07 -1.20 7.42
C LYS A 397 4.47 0.02 6.60
N ALA A 398 4.38 -0.06 5.27
CA ALA A 398 4.77 1.00 4.35
C ALA A 398 3.76 1.11 3.19
N PRO A 399 2.50 1.44 3.50
CA PRO A 399 1.45 1.56 2.50
C PRO A 399 1.77 2.64 1.47
N ASP A 400 1.30 2.47 0.24
CA ASP A 400 1.48 3.46 -0.82
C ASP A 400 0.44 4.58 -0.69
N LEU A 401 0.88 5.83 -0.72
CA LEU A 401 -0.03 6.99 -0.74
C LEU A 401 -0.45 7.37 -2.16
N ASP A 402 0.23 6.85 -3.20
CA ASP A 402 -0.11 7.18 -4.59
C ASP A 402 -1.53 6.73 -4.92
N ILE A 403 -1.93 5.52 -4.48
CA ILE A 403 -3.28 4.99 -4.71
C ILE A 403 -4.34 5.83 -4.00
N ILE A 404 -4.05 6.33 -2.79
CA ILE A 404 -4.96 7.15 -1.99
C ILE A 404 -5.12 8.51 -2.67
N GLN A 405 -4.00 9.22 -2.91
CA GLN A 405 -4.00 10.54 -3.55
C GLN A 405 -4.62 10.53 -4.96
N ARG A 406 -4.40 9.44 -5.71
CA ARG A 406 -5.06 9.20 -6.99
C ARG A 406 -6.57 9.06 -6.83
N THR A 407 -7.02 8.11 -6.02
CA THR A 407 -8.44 7.71 -5.96
C THR A 407 -9.31 8.76 -5.27
N ARG A 408 -8.80 9.43 -4.24
CA ARG A 408 -9.47 10.58 -3.60
C ARG A 408 -9.45 11.84 -4.45
N ASN A 409 -8.71 11.83 -5.57
CA ASN A 409 -8.61 12.93 -6.51
C ASN A 409 -7.96 14.20 -5.92
N GLY A 410 -7.00 14.06 -4.99
CA GLY A 410 -6.41 15.19 -4.28
C GLY A 410 -5.24 14.86 -3.33
N PRO A 411 -4.48 15.88 -2.89
CA PRO A 411 -3.28 15.75 -2.06
C PRO A 411 -3.59 15.39 -0.60
N VAL A 412 -2.87 14.43 -0.02
CA VAL A 412 -3.16 13.97 1.36
C VAL A 412 -2.39 14.75 2.45
N GLY A 413 -1.42 15.59 2.07
CA GLY A 413 -0.47 16.19 3.00
C GLY A 413 -1.10 17.13 4.04
N ASN A 414 -2.17 17.84 3.69
CA ASN A 414 -2.87 18.74 4.61
C ASN A 414 -4.17 18.15 5.19
N GLU A 415 -4.45 16.91 4.84
CA GLU A 415 -5.64 16.19 5.23
C GLU A 415 -5.43 15.46 6.56
N ARG A 416 -6.44 14.74 7.05
CA ARG A 416 -6.37 14.11 8.37
C ARG A 416 -5.14 13.21 8.53
N LEU A 417 -4.83 12.37 7.53
CA LEU A 417 -3.62 11.54 7.56
C LEU A 417 -2.34 12.38 7.62
N GLY A 418 -2.21 13.39 6.77
CA GLY A 418 -1.05 14.28 6.76
C GLY A 418 -0.87 15.02 8.09
N LYS A 419 -1.94 15.54 8.68
CA LYS A 419 -1.94 16.16 10.02
C LYS A 419 -1.48 15.19 11.11
N LEU A 420 -1.96 13.95 11.09
CA LEU A 420 -1.54 12.93 12.05
C LEU A 420 -0.08 12.51 11.86
N LEU A 421 0.39 12.39 10.62
CA LEU A 421 1.81 12.12 10.34
C LEU A 421 2.69 13.27 10.84
N ALA A 422 2.31 14.52 10.56
CA ALA A 422 2.96 15.72 11.05
C ALA A 422 3.04 15.75 12.59
N PHE A 423 1.92 15.49 13.27
CA PHE A 423 1.86 15.41 14.73
C PHE A 423 2.84 14.36 15.31
N ASN A 424 2.79 13.14 14.80
CA ASN A 424 3.65 12.06 15.30
C ASN A 424 5.13 12.27 14.93
N LEU A 425 5.42 12.98 13.83
CA LEU A 425 6.77 13.39 13.48
C LEU A 425 7.32 14.43 14.47
N ARG A 426 6.54 15.46 14.83
CA ARG A 426 6.96 16.44 15.85
C ARG A 426 7.33 15.74 17.16
N ARG A 427 6.45 14.87 17.67
CA ARG A 427 6.70 14.07 18.89
C ARG A 427 7.95 13.20 18.79
N THR A 428 8.18 12.58 17.63
CA THR A 428 9.39 11.79 17.39
C THR A 428 10.66 12.61 17.55
N ILE A 429 10.65 13.82 17.00
CA ILE A 429 11.83 14.69 16.95
C ILE A 429 12.09 15.29 18.32
N GLU A 430 11.04 15.77 18.99
CA GLU A 430 11.11 16.23 20.38
C GLU A 430 11.71 15.15 21.29
N ALA A 431 11.22 13.91 21.19
CA ALA A 431 11.76 12.81 21.99
C ALA A 431 13.21 12.43 21.60
N LYS A 432 13.56 12.48 20.31
CA LYS A 432 14.91 12.15 19.82
C LYS A 432 15.97 13.16 20.29
N TYR A 433 15.61 14.44 20.38
CA TYR A 433 16.52 15.52 20.78
C TYR A 433 16.29 16.03 22.21
N ALA A 434 15.38 15.42 22.96
CA ALA A 434 15.22 15.70 24.38
C ALA A 434 16.57 15.44 25.09
N PRO A 435 17.00 16.34 25.99
CA PRO A 435 18.15 16.05 26.84
C PRO A 435 17.92 14.71 27.54
N LEU A 436 18.92 13.83 27.53
CA LEU A 436 18.89 12.67 28.41
C LEU A 436 18.74 13.22 29.83
N GLU A 437 17.56 13.09 30.43
CA GLU A 437 17.44 13.22 31.87
C GLU A 437 18.37 12.15 32.43
N VAL A 438 19.53 12.61 32.91
CA VAL A 438 20.41 11.82 33.74
C VAL A 438 19.57 11.50 34.96
N ASN A 439 18.90 10.35 34.93
CA ASN A 439 18.28 9.78 36.10
C ASN A 439 19.37 9.71 37.15
N SER A 440 19.26 10.60 38.13
CA SER A 440 20.00 10.59 39.36
C SER A 440 19.53 9.39 40.19
N LEU A 441 19.82 8.19 39.70
CA LEU A 441 19.90 6.99 40.53
C LEU A 441 21.27 7.00 41.23
N CYS A 442 21.42 8.02 42.07
CA CYS A 442 22.36 8.09 43.17
C CYS A 442 21.66 8.90 44.25
N LYS A 443 20.80 8.22 45.01
CA LYS A 443 20.62 8.40 46.45
C LYS A 443 19.93 7.18 47.03
#